data_AF-A0A1D7U8I9-F1
#
_entry.id   AF-A0A1D7U8I9-F1
#
_cell.length_a   1.000
_cell.length_b   1.000
_cell.length_c   1.000
_cell.angle_alpha   90.00
_cell.angle_beta   90.00
_cell.angle_gamma   90.00
#
_symmetry.space_group_name_H-M   'P 1'
#
loop_
_entity.id
_entity.type
_entity.pdbx_description
1 polymer ?
#
loop_
_entity_poly.entity_id
_entity_poly.type
_entity_poly.pdbx_seq_one_letter_code
_entity_poly.pdbx_strand_id
1 'polypeptide(L)'
;MIGQDDPRLCDCNDLARRLAEAARLSAAVLLTMRMARDVKVKADGSPVCSADLAADHTAKGALARLLPGFPVISEESADAVAPAPIFILLDPLDGTREFLANGDSYCVAIAIIRDGRPIAGAIAAPQLGRLWFAGEGAFAQRLASDGAALGEPERIHVRSLPPDGPVTLVSRFHGDELSDKVAVAMGSRATTPMSSAVKFGLIASGEADLHVRAGQTMEWDIAAGDAILKAAGGSVLMLDGDLPRYGASERQFRNPPFVAASSEALARRAAAAAEDAQRAMVP
;
A
#
# COMPACT_ATOMS: atom_id res chain seq x y z
N MET A 1 -26.02 3.00 -1.76
CA MET A 1 -24.83 2.43 -2.42
C MET A 1 -24.41 3.37 -3.53
N ILE A 2 -23.10 3.49 -3.78
CA ILE A 2 -22.56 4.30 -4.88
C ILE A 2 -22.92 3.63 -6.21
N GLY A 3 -23.57 4.37 -7.10
CA GLY A 3 -23.89 3.94 -8.46
C GLY A 3 -22.68 4.05 -9.39
N GLN A 4 -22.68 3.30 -10.49
CA GLN A 4 -21.64 3.36 -11.52
C GLN A 4 -21.60 4.70 -12.27
N ASP A 5 -22.70 5.46 -12.17
CA ASP A 5 -22.95 6.79 -12.72
C ASP A 5 -22.71 7.92 -11.71
N ASP A 6 -22.21 7.61 -10.51
CA ASP A 6 -21.90 8.63 -9.51
C ASP A 6 -20.91 9.65 -10.08
N PRO A 7 -21.25 10.95 -10.10
CA PRO A 7 -20.46 11.97 -10.78
C PRO A 7 -19.05 12.12 -10.19
N ARG A 8 -18.82 11.68 -8.94
CA ARG A 8 -17.48 11.73 -8.33
C ARG A 8 -16.51 10.75 -8.98
N LEU A 9 -17.00 9.73 -9.70
CA LEU A 9 -16.18 8.74 -10.38
C LEU A 9 -15.56 9.24 -11.69
N CYS A 10 -15.95 10.43 -12.18
CA CYS A 10 -15.41 11.00 -13.41
C CYS A 10 -14.05 11.68 -13.24
N ASP A 11 -13.67 12.05 -12.01
CA ASP A 11 -12.38 12.66 -11.69
C ASP A 11 -11.65 11.82 -10.64
N CYS A 12 -10.86 10.85 -11.12
CA CYS A 12 -10.08 9.99 -10.23
C CYS A 12 -8.99 10.77 -9.47
N ASN A 13 -8.53 11.92 -9.98
CA ASN A 13 -7.55 12.74 -9.27
C ASN A 13 -8.19 13.49 -8.08
N ASP A 14 -9.44 13.96 -8.20
CA ASP A 14 -10.19 14.51 -7.07
C ASP A 14 -10.42 13.44 -5.99
N LEU A 15 -10.82 12.23 -6.38
CA LEU A 15 -10.93 11.09 -5.47
C LEU A 15 -9.59 10.85 -4.75
N ALA A 16 -8.48 10.81 -5.47
CA ALA A 16 -7.15 10.60 -4.89
C ALA A 16 -6.78 11.68 -3.88
N ARG A 17 -7.08 12.97 -4.15
CA ARG A 17 -6.85 14.07 -3.19
C ARG A 17 -7.67 13.91 -1.91
N ARG A 18 -8.92 13.46 -2.02
CA ARG A 18 -9.78 13.17 -0.86
C ARG A 18 -9.25 12.00 -0.03
N LEU A 19 -8.79 10.94 -0.69
CA LEU A 19 -8.12 9.82 -0.01
C LEU A 19 -6.83 10.28 0.68
N ALA A 20 -6.04 11.12 0.01
CA ALA A 20 -4.80 11.67 0.54
C ALA A 20 -5.04 12.49 1.82
N GLU A 21 -6.09 13.31 1.85
CA GLU A 21 -6.46 14.05 3.06
C GLU A 21 -6.92 13.11 4.19
N ALA A 22 -7.75 12.11 3.90
CA ALA A 22 -8.17 11.13 4.91
C ALA A 22 -6.99 10.33 5.48
N ALA A 23 -6.09 9.87 4.62
CA ALA A 23 -4.89 9.13 5.00
C ALA A 23 -3.95 9.98 5.86
N ARG A 24 -3.75 11.26 5.48
CA ARG A 24 -2.91 12.21 6.21
C ARG A 24 -3.46 12.52 7.60
N LEU A 25 -4.77 12.74 7.74
CA LEU A 25 -5.41 12.98 9.04
C LEU A 25 -5.26 11.77 9.97
N SER A 26 -5.45 10.56 9.44
CA SER A 26 -5.23 9.31 10.19
C SER A 26 -3.75 9.15 10.59
N ALA A 27 -2.82 9.43 9.68
CA ALA A 27 -1.39 9.35 9.94
C ALA A 27 -0.90 10.34 11.02
N ALA A 28 -1.53 11.52 11.13
CA ALA A 28 -1.25 12.49 12.19
C ALA A 28 -1.63 11.96 13.60
N VAL A 29 -2.72 11.17 13.68
CA VAL A 29 -3.10 10.49 14.92
C VAL A 29 -2.06 9.46 15.31
N LEU A 30 -1.56 8.66 14.35
CA LEU A 30 -0.50 7.70 14.60
C LEU A 30 0.78 8.35 15.16
N LEU A 31 1.19 9.50 14.61
CA LEU A 31 2.31 10.28 15.16
C LEU A 31 2.07 10.66 16.62
N THR A 32 0.89 11.19 16.92
CA THR A 32 0.51 11.64 18.27
C THR A 32 0.53 10.48 19.26
N MET A 33 -0.07 9.34 18.90
CA MET A 33 -0.15 8.18 19.78
C MET A 33 1.20 7.53 20.02
N ARG A 34 2.05 7.49 18.99
CA ARG A 34 3.42 7.00 19.15
C ARG A 34 4.24 7.89 20.07
N MET A 35 4.12 9.21 19.94
CA MET A 35 4.78 10.16 20.85
C MET A 35 4.29 10.00 22.30
N ALA A 36 2.99 9.73 22.50
CA ALA A 36 2.40 9.50 23.80
C ALA A 36 2.76 8.14 24.42
N ARG A 37 3.36 7.21 23.65
CA ARG A 37 3.56 5.79 24.03
C ARG A 37 2.28 5.09 24.49
N ASP A 38 1.12 5.55 24.02
CA ASP A 38 -0.19 5.01 24.40
C ASP A 38 -0.59 3.83 23.50
N VAL A 39 0.25 2.80 23.53
CA VAL A 39 0.11 1.60 22.71
C VAL A 39 -0.19 0.42 23.61
N LYS A 40 -1.38 -0.17 23.47
CA LYS A 40 -1.83 -1.32 24.26
C LYS A 40 -1.90 -2.58 23.42
N VAL A 41 -1.22 -3.62 23.89
CA VAL A 41 -1.23 -4.97 23.31
C VAL A 41 -2.48 -5.72 23.76
N LYS A 42 -3.22 -6.35 22.83
CA LYS A 42 -4.33 -7.27 23.14
C LYS A 42 -3.80 -8.53 23.85
N ALA A 43 -4.71 -9.26 24.48
CA ALA A 43 -4.38 -10.51 25.20
C ALA A 43 -3.83 -11.63 24.30
N ASP A 44 -4.04 -11.55 22.98
CA ASP A 44 -3.49 -12.47 21.97
C ASP A 44 -2.06 -12.14 21.53
N GLY A 45 -1.43 -11.12 22.13
CA GLY A 45 -0.07 -10.69 21.82
C GLY A 45 0.03 -9.74 20.62
N SER A 46 -1.10 -9.34 20.01
CA SER A 46 -1.09 -8.31 18.95
C SER A 46 -0.94 -6.90 19.55
N PRO A 47 0.07 -6.09 19.16
CA PRO A 47 0.49 -5.00 20.04
C PRO A 47 -0.19 -3.63 19.84
N VAL A 48 -1.16 -3.47 18.95
CA VAL A 48 -1.42 -2.15 18.31
C VAL A 48 -2.86 -1.61 18.41
N CYS A 49 -3.75 -2.34 19.07
CA CYS A 49 -5.19 -2.06 19.20
C CYS A 49 -5.60 -0.58 19.35
N SER A 50 -5.01 0.16 20.29
CA SER A 50 -5.44 1.56 20.53
C SER A 50 -5.08 2.48 19.36
N ALA A 51 -3.91 2.30 18.76
CA ALA A 51 -3.44 3.11 17.63
C ALA A 51 -4.18 2.74 16.34
N ASP A 52 -4.34 1.44 16.06
CA ASP A 52 -5.12 0.96 14.91
C ASP A 52 -6.55 1.50 14.97
N LEU A 53 -7.23 1.36 16.12
CA LEU A 53 -8.62 1.79 16.29
C LEU A 53 -8.78 3.31 16.17
N ALA A 54 -7.83 4.09 16.70
CA ALA A 54 -7.88 5.55 16.61
C ALA A 54 -7.63 6.03 15.18
N ALA A 55 -6.69 5.42 14.47
CA ALA A 55 -6.41 5.67 13.06
C ALA A 55 -7.61 5.26 12.19
N ASP A 56 -8.17 4.08 12.42
CA ASP A 56 -9.38 3.58 11.74
C ASP A 56 -10.57 4.51 11.93
N HIS A 57 -10.85 4.92 13.17
CA HIS A 57 -11.94 5.84 13.48
C HIS A 57 -11.74 7.20 12.79
N THR A 58 -10.51 7.72 12.81
CA THR A 58 -10.18 9.01 12.19
C THR A 58 -10.32 8.95 10.68
N ALA A 59 -9.78 7.90 10.05
CA ALA A 59 -9.89 7.67 8.61
C ALA A 59 -11.35 7.53 8.20
N LYS A 60 -12.14 6.67 8.85
CA LYS A 60 -13.56 6.48 8.55
C LYS A 60 -14.36 7.77 8.75
N GLY A 61 -14.10 8.53 9.81
CA GLY A 61 -14.73 9.82 10.05
C GLY A 61 -14.41 10.85 8.97
N ALA A 62 -13.16 10.89 8.49
CA ALA A 62 -12.76 11.75 7.38
C ALA A 62 -13.42 11.31 6.06
N LEU A 63 -13.39 10.01 5.75
CA LEU A 63 -14.00 9.43 4.55
C LEU A 63 -15.51 9.66 4.51
N ALA A 64 -16.21 9.54 5.64
CA ALA A 64 -17.65 9.82 5.72
C ALA A 64 -17.98 11.28 5.35
N ARG A 65 -17.10 12.23 5.64
CA ARG A 65 -17.25 13.65 5.25
C ARG A 65 -16.83 13.92 3.82
N LEU A 66 -15.69 13.35 3.39
CA LEU A 66 -15.06 13.65 2.09
C LEU A 66 -15.70 12.88 0.93
N LEU A 67 -16.13 11.64 1.20
CA LEU A 67 -16.66 10.66 0.25
C LEU A 67 -17.94 10.01 0.81
N PRO A 68 -19.00 10.81 1.09
CA PRO A 68 -20.21 10.28 1.71
C PRO A 68 -20.84 9.17 0.87
N GLY A 69 -21.23 8.08 1.53
CA GLY A 69 -21.92 6.94 0.93
C GLY A 69 -21.02 5.86 0.32
N PHE A 70 -19.71 6.06 0.22
CA PHE A 70 -18.77 5.00 -0.15
C PHE A 70 -18.65 3.98 0.99
N PRO A 71 -18.96 2.69 0.76
CA PRO A 71 -18.73 1.65 1.76
C PRO A 71 -17.24 1.53 2.08
N VAL A 72 -16.88 1.36 3.34
CA VAL A 72 -15.47 1.19 3.77
C VAL A 72 -15.30 -0.18 4.38
N ILE A 73 -14.38 -0.96 3.81
CA ILE A 73 -13.88 -2.21 4.35
C ILE A 73 -12.49 -1.90 4.91
N SER A 74 -12.31 -2.15 6.20
CA SER A 74 -11.06 -1.88 6.92
C SER A 74 -10.56 -3.14 7.58
N GLU A 75 -9.25 -3.28 7.76
CA GLU A 75 -8.64 -4.38 8.53
C GLU A 75 -9.36 -4.64 9.86
N GLU A 76 -9.68 -3.57 10.60
CA GLU A 76 -10.33 -3.66 11.91
C GLU A 76 -11.83 -4.02 11.86
N SER A 77 -12.43 -4.14 10.66
CA SER A 77 -13.86 -4.36 10.48
C SER A 77 -14.24 -5.05 9.17
N ALA A 78 -13.39 -5.96 8.68
CA ALA A 78 -13.54 -6.56 7.36
C ALA A 78 -14.87 -7.32 7.17
N ASP A 79 -15.38 -7.95 8.24
CA ASP A 79 -16.64 -8.71 8.22
C ASP A 79 -17.90 -7.83 8.34
N ALA A 80 -17.75 -6.53 8.61
CA ALA A 80 -18.89 -5.64 8.85
C ALA A 80 -19.59 -5.19 7.56
N VAL A 81 -18.89 -5.24 6.42
CA VAL A 81 -19.35 -4.69 5.14
C VAL A 81 -19.01 -5.64 4.01
N ALA A 82 -20.03 -6.13 3.31
CA ALA A 82 -19.82 -6.92 2.09
C ALA A 82 -19.26 -6.03 0.96
N PRO A 83 -18.33 -6.53 0.13
CA PRO A 83 -17.84 -5.81 -1.04
C PRO A 83 -18.98 -5.42 -1.99
N ALA A 84 -19.13 -4.11 -2.21
CA ALA A 84 -19.99 -3.56 -3.24
C ALA A 84 -19.20 -3.44 -4.57
N PRO A 85 -19.84 -3.15 -5.72
CA PRO A 85 -19.12 -2.86 -6.95
C PRO A 85 -18.14 -1.69 -6.81
N ILE A 86 -18.44 -0.73 -5.92
CA ILE A 86 -17.60 0.41 -5.59
C ILE A 86 -17.50 0.52 -4.07
N PHE A 87 -16.28 0.45 -3.55
CA PHE A 87 -16.00 0.48 -2.11
C PHE A 87 -14.58 0.99 -1.85
N ILE A 88 -14.30 1.26 -0.59
CA ILE A 88 -12.98 1.67 -0.10
C ILE A 88 -12.35 0.51 0.66
N LEU A 89 -11.08 0.24 0.38
CA LEU A 89 -10.20 -0.54 1.25
C LEU A 89 -9.37 0.42 2.11
N LEU A 90 -9.27 0.13 3.40
CA LEU A 90 -8.52 0.91 4.38
C LEU A 90 -7.62 -0.02 5.21
N ASP A 91 -6.33 0.25 5.18
CA ASP A 91 -5.41 -0.18 6.22
C ASP A 91 -5.08 1.04 7.10
N PRO A 92 -5.57 1.08 8.35
CA PRO A 92 -5.33 2.21 9.24
C PRO A 92 -3.89 2.27 9.76
N LEU A 93 -3.13 1.17 9.71
CA LEU A 93 -1.75 1.09 10.17
C LEU A 93 -1.02 -0.12 9.58
N ASP A 94 -0.60 0.01 8.33
CA ASP A 94 0.28 -0.95 7.71
C ASP A 94 1.70 -0.76 8.29
N GLY A 95 2.33 -1.87 8.67
CA GLY A 95 3.63 -1.85 9.34
C GLY A 95 3.52 -1.72 10.86
N THR A 96 2.47 -2.27 11.47
CA THR A 96 2.29 -2.50 12.91
C THR A 96 3.60 -2.79 13.67
N ARG A 97 4.44 -3.71 13.16
CA ARG A 97 5.75 -4.04 13.77
C ARG A 97 6.75 -2.90 13.72
N GLU A 98 6.80 -2.14 12.63
CA GLU A 98 7.62 -0.93 12.53
C GLU A 98 7.17 0.13 13.53
N PHE A 99 5.85 0.34 13.62
CA PHE A 99 5.28 1.32 14.52
C PHE A 99 5.71 1.06 15.98
N LEU A 100 5.64 -0.20 16.41
CA LEU A 100 6.06 -0.63 17.74
C LEU A 100 7.57 -0.60 17.97
N ALA A 101 8.34 -0.98 16.95
CA ALA A 101 9.80 -1.00 17.02
C ALA A 101 10.43 0.39 16.94
N ASN A 102 9.63 1.45 16.98
CA ASN A 102 10.06 2.81 16.67
C ASN A 102 10.76 2.93 15.29
N GLY A 103 10.34 2.12 14.33
CA GLY A 103 10.79 2.17 12.95
C GLY A 103 10.21 3.33 12.16
N ASP A 104 10.58 3.41 10.89
CA ASP A 104 10.26 4.51 10.00
C ASP A 104 9.27 4.16 8.88
N SER A 105 8.98 2.88 8.69
CA SER A 105 8.27 2.38 7.52
C SER A 105 6.89 1.80 7.85
N TYR A 106 6.07 2.60 8.53
CA TYR A 106 4.63 2.37 8.70
C TYR A 106 3.83 3.45 7.99
N CYS A 107 2.60 3.14 7.60
CA CYS A 107 1.74 4.06 6.86
C CYS A 107 0.25 3.78 7.04
N VAL A 108 -0.57 4.73 6.62
CA VAL A 108 -2.00 4.53 6.36
C VAL A 108 -2.19 4.32 4.87
N ALA A 109 -2.89 3.27 4.44
CA ALA A 109 -3.16 2.99 3.04
C ALA A 109 -4.67 2.98 2.76
N ILE A 110 -5.11 3.71 1.74
CA ILE A 110 -6.53 3.81 1.38
C ILE A 110 -6.67 3.71 -0.14
N ALA A 111 -7.62 2.90 -0.61
CA ALA A 111 -7.92 2.78 -2.04
C ALA A 111 -9.42 2.75 -2.31
N ILE A 112 -9.85 3.37 -3.41
CA ILE A 112 -11.20 3.17 -3.96
C ILE A 112 -11.10 2.09 -5.02
N ILE A 113 -11.88 1.04 -4.82
CA ILE A 113 -12.06 -0.07 -5.75
C ILE A 113 -13.32 0.16 -6.58
N ARG A 114 -13.23 -0.07 -7.88
CA ARG A 114 -14.34 -0.16 -8.83
C ARG A 114 -14.20 -1.46 -9.62
N ASP A 115 -15.22 -2.31 -9.56
CA ASP A 115 -15.28 -3.58 -10.29
C ASP A 115 -14.03 -4.44 -10.08
N GLY A 116 -13.58 -4.49 -8.82
CA GLY A 116 -12.44 -5.26 -8.38
C GLY A 116 -11.06 -4.68 -8.73
N ARG A 117 -10.98 -3.44 -9.25
CA ARG A 117 -9.71 -2.74 -9.56
C ARG A 117 -9.63 -1.37 -8.87
N PRO A 118 -8.44 -0.92 -8.45
CA PRO A 118 -8.31 0.36 -7.78
C PRO A 118 -8.29 1.49 -8.82
N ILE A 119 -9.15 2.49 -8.60
CA ILE A 119 -9.25 3.68 -9.47
C ILE A 119 -8.59 4.92 -8.84
N ALA A 120 -8.42 4.90 -7.51
CA ALA A 120 -7.68 5.90 -6.77
C ALA A 120 -7.04 5.26 -5.53
N GLY A 121 -5.91 5.79 -5.09
CA GLY A 121 -5.20 5.31 -3.91
C GLY A 121 -4.40 6.41 -3.22
N ALA A 122 -4.17 6.26 -1.91
CA ALA A 122 -3.32 7.13 -1.12
C ALA A 122 -2.56 6.33 -0.05
N ILE A 123 -1.30 6.68 0.16
CA ILE A 123 -0.42 6.14 1.20
C ILE A 123 0.20 7.31 1.95
N ALA A 124 -0.13 7.44 3.24
CA ALA A 124 0.48 8.44 4.12
C ALA A 124 1.51 7.76 5.03
N ALA A 125 2.80 8.08 4.84
CA ALA A 125 3.91 7.56 5.63
C ALA A 125 4.47 8.68 6.51
N PRO A 126 3.91 8.89 7.71
CA PRO A 126 4.17 10.08 8.49
C PRO A 126 5.61 10.19 8.98
N GLN A 127 6.24 9.07 9.36
CA GLN A 127 7.62 9.07 9.85
C GLN A 127 8.65 9.34 8.75
N LEU A 128 8.31 9.04 7.49
CA LEU A 128 9.11 9.42 6.32
C LEU A 128 8.81 10.86 5.85
N GLY A 129 7.78 11.51 6.40
CA GLY A 129 7.35 12.83 5.95
C GLY A 129 6.84 12.80 4.50
N ARG A 130 6.14 11.73 4.10
CA ARG A 130 5.71 11.48 2.72
C ARG A 130 4.22 11.13 2.63
N LEU A 131 3.58 11.67 1.62
CA LEU A 131 2.23 11.34 1.19
C LEU A 131 2.27 11.03 -0.30
N TRP A 132 1.88 9.83 -0.69
CA TRP A 132 1.71 9.44 -2.08
C TRP A 132 0.22 9.27 -2.37
N PHE A 133 -0.23 9.68 -3.55
CA PHE A 133 -1.60 9.44 -3.97
C PHE A 133 -1.72 9.43 -5.48
N ALA A 134 -2.72 8.73 -5.99
CA ALA A 134 -2.92 8.61 -7.42
C ALA A 134 -4.39 8.42 -7.81
N GLY A 135 -4.74 9.01 -8.94
CA GLY A 135 -5.94 8.75 -9.72
C GLY A 135 -5.54 8.41 -11.15
N GLU A 136 -5.72 9.35 -12.07
CA GLU A 136 -5.19 9.23 -13.45
C GLU A 136 -3.68 9.48 -13.51
N GLY A 137 -3.15 10.31 -12.59
CA GLY A 137 -1.73 10.53 -12.39
C GLY A 137 -1.31 10.21 -10.96
N ALA A 138 -0.02 9.93 -10.77
CA ALA A 138 0.59 9.74 -9.45
C ALA A 138 1.28 11.01 -8.96
N PHE A 139 1.15 11.28 -7.66
CA PHE A 139 1.70 12.45 -7.00
C PHE A 139 2.38 12.07 -5.68
N ALA A 140 3.37 12.85 -5.29
CA ALA A 140 3.96 12.84 -3.97
C ALA A 140 3.89 14.23 -3.34
N GLN A 141 3.71 14.29 -2.03
CA GLN A 141 3.72 15.52 -1.25
C GLN A 141 4.47 15.27 0.05
N ARG A 142 5.09 16.32 0.59
CA ARG A 142 5.79 16.24 1.87
C ARG A 142 4.80 16.38 3.01
N LEU A 143 5.07 15.67 4.11
CA LEU A 143 4.38 15.84 5.38
C LEU A 143 5.32 16.45 6.42
N ALA A 144 4.79 17.37 7.22
CA ALA A 144 5.42 17.89 8.43
C ALA A 144 5.38 16.86 9.57
N SER A 145 6.09 17.16 10.66
CA SER A 145 6.16 16.29 11.85
C SER A 145 4.84 16.17 12.61
N ASP A 146 3.86 17.03 12.34
CA ASP A 146 2.48 16.96 12.86
C ASP A 146 1.51 16.33 11.85
N GLY A 147 2.03 15.85 10.71
CA GLY A 147 1.25 15.31 9.60
C GLY A 147 0.63 16.38 8.71
N ALA A 148 0.90 17.68 8.87
CA ALA A 148 0.44 18.71 7.94
C ALA A 148 1.07 18.53 6.55
N ALA A 149 0.29 18.76 5.49
CA ALA A 149 0.82 18.74 4.12
C ALA A 149 1.71 19.97 3.89
N LEU A 150 2.86 19.76 3.26
CA LEU A 150 3.85 20.80 2.97
C LEU A 150 4.05 20.95 1.46
N GLY A 151 3.95 22.19 0.98
CA GLY A 151 4.10 22.52 -0.43
C GLY A 151 2.95 21.98 -1.29
N GLU A 152 3.05 22.16 -2.60
CA GLU A 152 2.11 21.57 -3.56
C GLU A 152 2.49 20.12 -3.90
N PRO A 153 1.53 19.25 -4.25
CA PRO A 153 1.83 17.91 -4.73
C PRO A 153 2.63 17.94 -6.04
N GLU A 154 3.68 17.13 -6.11
CA GLU A 154 4.53 16.98 -7.29
C GLU A 154 4.18 15.69 -8.04
N ARG A 155 4.16 15.74 -9.37
CA ARG A 155 3.91 14.54 -10.19
C ARG A 155 5.12 13.63 -10.15
N ILE A 156 4.89 12.34 -9.93
CA ILE A 156 5.95 11.32 -9.87
C ILE A 156 5.81 10.31 -11.00
N HIS A 157 6.91 9.63 -11.29
CA HIS A 157 6.98 8.53 -12.24
C HIS A 157 8.06 7.56 -11.81
N VAL A 158 7.87 6.28 -12.14
CA VAL A 158 8.90 5.27 -12.00
C VAL A 158 10.11 5.63 -12.87
N ARG A 159 11.31 5.28 -12.42
CA ARG A 159 12.53 5.44 -13.23
C ARG A 159 12.68 4.30 -14.23
N SER A 160 13.47 4.53 -15.27
CA SER A 160 14.00 3.44 -16.10
C SER A 160 14.93 2.54 -15.27
N LEU A 161 14.89 1.24 -15.56
CA LEU A 161 15.74 0.25 -14.89
C LEU A 161 17.23 0.62 -15.04
N PRO A 162 18.01 0.69 -13.95
CA PRO A 162 19.45 0.95 -14.03
C PRO A 162 20.19 -0.15 -14.83
N PRO A 163 21.21 0.20 -15.63
CA PRO A 163 21.97 -0.79 -16.42
C PRO A 163 22.70 -1.85 -15.57
N ASP A 164 23.04 -1.52 -14.34
CA ASP A 164 23.71 -2.38 -13.37
C ASP A 164 22.75 -3.22 -12.51
N GLY A 165 21.44 -3.17 -12.79
CA GLY A 165 20.41 -4.00 -12.17
C GLY A 165 19.45 -3.22 -11.26
N PRO A 166 18.34 -3.85 -10.83
CA PRO A 166 17.33 -3.19 -9.99
C PRO A 166 17.82 -2.94 -8.56
N VAL A 167 17.26 -1.91 -7.93
CA VAL A 167 17.22 -1.78 -6.46
C VAL A 167 15.98 -2.49 -5.95
N THR A 168 16.17 -3.53 -5.15
CA THR A 168 15.09 -4.39 -4.65
C THR A 168 14.75 -4.06 -3.19
N LEU A 169 13.48 -3.79 -2.92
CA LEU A 169 12.96 -3.58 -1.57
C LEU A 169 12.55 -4.92 -0.96
N VAL A 170 13.19 -5.26 0.16
CA VAL A 170 12.95 -6.51 0.91
C VAL A 170 12.30 -6.22 2.26
N SER A 171 11.45 -7.13 2.74
CA SER A 171 10.73 -6.94 4.00
C SER A 171 11.68 -6.97 5.20
N ARG A 172 11.67 -5.92 6.05
CA ARG A 172 12.56 -5.82 7.23
C ARG A 172 12.32 -6.90 8.29
N PHE A 173 11.06 -7.19 8.58
CA PHE A 173 10.64 -8.15 9.63
C PHE A 173 10.11 -9.47 9.10
N HIS A 174 10.03 -9.62 7.79
CA HIS A 174 9.41 -10.77 7.13
C HIS A 174 10.24 -11.20 5.92
N GLY A 175 11.56 -11.22 6.06
CA GLY A 175 12.45 -11.77 5.04
C GLY A 175 11.91 -13.14 4.63
N ASP A 176 11.50 -13.26 3.37
CA ASP A 176 11.14 -14.54 2.80
C ASP A 176 12.27 -14.93 1.84
N GLU A 177 12.74 -16.18 1.94
CA GLU A 177 13.85 -16.69 1.12
C GLU A 177 13.61 -16.50 -0.38
N LEU A 178 12.34 -16.39 -0.77
CA LEU A 178 11.94 -16.12 -2.14
C LEU A 178 12.39 -14.73 -2.60
N SER A 179 12.15 -13.68 -1.81
CA SER A 179 12.58 -12.32 -2.13
C SER A 179 14.08 -12.23 -2.35
N ASP A 180 14.87 -12.90 -1.50
CA ASP A 180 16.33 -12.91 -1.61
C ASP A 180 16.78 -13.66 -2.87
N LYS A 181 16.20 -14.82 -3.15
CA LYS A 181 16.49 -15.59 -4.37
C LYS A 181 16.10 -14.82 -5.63
N VAL A 182 14.97 -14.13 -5.63
CA VAL A 182 14.57 -13.28 -6.77
C VAL A 182 15.50 -12.10 -6.90
N ALA A 183 15.91 -11.45 -5.80
CA ALA A 183 16.86 -10.35 -5.85
C ALA A 183 18.19 -10.77 -6.52
N VAL A 184 18.70 -11.95 -6.17
CA VAL A 184 19.89 -12.56 -6.79
C VAL A 184 19.65 -12.89 -8.26
N ALA A 185 18.56 -13.59 -8.59
CA ALA A 185 18.22 -13.99 -9.96
C ALA A 185 18.03 -12.79 -10.91
N MET A 186 17.53 -11.68 -10.37
CA MET A 186 17.33 -10.44 -11.11
C MET A 186 18.60 -9.59 -11.24
N GLY A 187 19.71 -10.01 -10.63
CA GLY A 187 20.96 -9.26 -10.62
C GLY A 187 20.81 -7.93 -9.88
N SER A 188 20.10 -7.91 -8.74
CA SER A 188 19.85 -6.68 -8.00
C SER A 188 21.17 -6.03 -7.58
N ARG A 189 21.36 -4.76 -7.94
CA ARG A 189 22.55 -3.98 -7.56
C ARG A 189 22.60 -3.67 -6.07
N ALA A 190 21.43 -3.62 -5.44
CA ALA A 190 21.26 -3.36 -4.01
C ALA A 190 19.93 -3.93 -3.51
N THR A 191 19.91 -4.31 -2.24
CA THR A 191 18.70 -4.66 -1.50
C THR A 191 18.51 -3.69 -0.34
N THR A 192 17.32 -3.10 -0.19
CA THR A 192 17.02 -2.14 0.87
C THR A 192 15.89 -2.67 1.75
N PRO A 193 16.12 -2.87 3.07
CA PRO A 193 15.07 -3.30 3.99
C PRO A 193 13.99 -2.22 4.18
N MET A 194 12.75 -2.54 3.85
CA MET A 194 11.60 -1.64 3.96
C MET A 194 10.32 -2.43 4.26
N SER A 195 9.53 -1.98 5.23
CA SER A 195 8.23 -2.60 5.56
C SER A 195 7.07 -1.86 4.90
N SER A 196 5.84 -2.35 5.10
CA SER A 196 4.57 -1.76 4.66
C SER A 196 4.44 -1.38 3.17
N ALA A 197 3.32 -0.76 2.81
CA ALA A 197 2.95 -0.26 1.51
C ALA A 197 3.80 0.94 1.08
N VAL A 198 4.62 1.51 1.99
CA VAL A 198 5.65 2.51 1.68
C VAL A 198 6.51 2.09 0.47
N LYS A 199 6.78 0.79 0.33
CA LYS A 199 7.54 0.23 -0.80
C LYS A 199 6.96 0.64 -2.17
N PHE A 200 5.64 0.67 -2.32
CA PHE A 200 4.99 1.09 -3.56
C PHE A 200 5.26 2.56 -3.86
N GLY A 201 5.19 3.42 -2.85
CA GLY A 201 5.51 4.85 -2.97
C GLY A 201 6.96 5.09 -3.39
N LEU A 202 7.91 4.37 -2.80
CA LEU A 202 9.33 4.48 -3.16
C LEU A 202 9.61 4.03 -4.61
N ILE A 203 8.98 2.95 -5.08
CA ILE A 203 9.10 2.53 -6.48
C ILE A 203 8.45 3.56 -7.41
N ALA A 204 7.24 4.04 -7.08
CA ALA A 204 6.51 5.05 -7.84
C ALA A 204 7.25 6.39 -7.93
N SER A 205 8.08 6.72 -6.92
CA SER A 205 8.97 7.89 -6.89
C SER A 205 10.33 7.65 -7.57
N GLY A 206 10.56 6.47 -8.17
CA GLY A 206 11.81 6.14 -8.85
C GLY A 206 13.01 5.91 -7.93
N GLU A 207 12.76 5.69 -6.63
CA GLU A 207 13.80 5.45 -5.62
C GLU A 207 14.24 3.98 -5.59
N ALA A 208 13.34 3.07 -5.97
CA ALA A 208 13.58 1.64 -6.12
C ALA A 208 12.89 1.08 -7.37
N ASP A 209 13.14 -0.20 -7.69
CA ASP A 209 12.67 -0.81 -8.94
C ASP A 209 11.80 -2.05 -8.72
N LEU A 210 12.03 -2.80 -7.65
CA LEU A 210 11.44 -4.13 -7.48
C LEU A 210 11.06 -4.41 -6.03
N HIS A 211 9.92 -5.04 -5.83
CA HIS A 211 9.52 -5.65 -4.57
C HIS A 211 8.77 -6.94 -4.88
N VAL A 212 9.19 -8.05 -4.27
CA VAL A 212 8.48 -9.34 -4.33
C VAL A 212 7.99 -9.70 -2.95
N ARG A 213 6.81 -10.32 -2.88
CA ARG A 213 6.23 -10.77 -1.62
C ARG A 213 5.59 -12.14 -1.77
N ALA A 214 6.17 -13.13 -1.09
CA ALA A 214 5.62 -14.49 -1.00
C ALA A 214 4.73 -14.69 0.23
N GLY A 215 5.08 -14.00 1.32
CA GLY A 215 4.31 -14.08 2.56
C GLY A 215 2.89 -13.54 2.40
N GLN A 216 1.98 -14.06 3.22
CA GLN A 216 0.59 -13.63 3.23
C GLN A 216 0.48 -12.11 3.43
N THR A 217 -0.32 -11.47 2.59
CA THR A 217 -0.79 -10.08 2.72
C THR A 217 -2.30 -10.04 2.54
N MET A 218 -2.91 -8.92 2.88
CA MET A 218 -4.33 -8.62 2.73
C MET A 218 -4.54 -7.58 1.62
N GLU A 219 -5.72 -7.57 1.01
CA GLU A 219 -6.03 -6.68 -0.11
C GLU A 219 -5.77 -5.19 0.18
N TRP A 220 -6.02 -4.76 1.42
CA TRP A 220 -5.75 -3.40 1.87
C TRP A 220 -4.24 -3.05 1.93
N ASP A 221 -3.35 -4.03 2.08
CA ASP A 221 -1.89 -3.84 2.07
C ASP A 221 -1.35 -3.45 0.68
N ILE A 222 -2.07 -3.78 -0.40
CA ILE A 222 -1.58 -3.62 -1.78
C ILE A 222 -2.44 -2.67 -2.62
N ALA A 223 -3.73 -2.52 -2.34
CA ALA A 223 -4.68 -1.83 -3.22
C ALA A 223 -4.29 -0.36 -3.50
N ALA A 224 -3.88 0.37 -2.46
CA ALA A 224 -3.43 1.75 -2.60
C ALA A 224 -2.13 1.82 -3.41
N GLY A 225 -1.23 0.86 -3.16
CA GLY A 225 0.02 0.70 -3.88
C GLY A 225 -0.16 0.37 -5.35
N ASP A 226 -1.11 -0.49 -5.71
CA ASP A 226 -1.45 -0.83 -7.11
C ASP A 226 -1.92 0.43 -7.88
N ALA A 227 -2.85 1.20 -7.32
CA ALA A 227 -3.27 2.47 -7.93
C ALA A 227 -2.10 3.44 -8.14
N ILE A 228 -1.28 3.66 -7.09
CA ILE A 228 -0.15 4.59 -7.13
C ILE A 228 0.89 4.15 -8.16
N LEU A 229 1.29 2.88 -8.10
CA LEU A 229 2.35 2.37 -8.95
C LEU A 229 1.93 2.31 -10.42
N LYS A 230 0.68 1.89 -10.70
CA LYS A 230 0.13 1.90 -12.06
C LYS A 230 0.11 3.30 -12.66
N ALA A 231 -0.39 4.30 -11.92
CA ALA A 231 -0.46 5.68 -12.39
C ALA A 231 0.93 6.33 -12.56
N ALA A 232 1.94 5.84 -11.84
CA ALA A 232 3.34 6.25 -12.00
C ALA A 232 4.06 5.56 -13.18
N GLY A 233 3.43 4.59 -13.86
CA GLY A 233 4.00 3.83 -14.98
C GLY A 233 4.63 2.49 -14.61
N GLY A 234 4.53 2.07 -13.35
CA GLY A 234 4.94 0.74 -12.89
C GLY A 234 3.82 -0.31 -13.01
N SER A 235 4.04 -1.47 -12.41
CA SER A 235 3.09 -2.58 -12.45
C SER A 235 3.09 -3.38 -11.15
N VAL A 236 1.91 -3.87 -10.76
CA VAL A 236 1.74 -4.94 -9.77
C VAL A 236 1.15 -6.15 -10.49
N LEU A 237 1.76 -7.32 -10.31
CA LEU A 237 1.28 -8.60 -10.82
C LEU A 237 1.27 -9.63 -9.69
N MET A 238 0.30 -10.54 -9.71
CA MET A 238 0.40 -11.79 -8.97
C MET A 238 1.56 -12.63 -9.55
N LEU A 239 2.11 -13.58 -8.77
CA LEU A 239 3.22 -14.40 -9.26
C LEU A 239 2.86 -15.33 -10.44
N ASP A 240 1.57 -15.62 -10.64
CA ASP A 240 1.05 -16.30 -11.82
C ASP A 240 0.94 -15.38 -13.07
N GLY A 241 1.26 -14.09 -12.92
CA GLY A 241 1.24 -13.09 -13.99
C GLY A 241 -0.09 -12.37 -14.18
N ASP A 242 -1.12 -12.70 -13.39
CA ASP A 242 -2.41 -12.03 -13.41
C ASP A 242 -2.34 -10.67 -12.70
N LEU A 243 -3.29 -9.80 -13.03
CA LEU A 243 -3.44 -8.54 -12.32
C LEU A 243 -4.17 -8.77 -10.97
N PRO A 244 -3.81 -8.01 -9.92
CA PRO A 244 -4.53 -8.03 -8.65
C PRO A 244 -6.03 -7.77 -8.84
N ARG A 245 -6.86 -8.51 -8.10
CA ARG A 245 -8.29 -8.26 -7.97
C ARG A 245 -8.67 -8.13 -6.51
N TYR A 246 -9.60 -7.21 -6.27
CA TYR A 246 -10.04 -6.78 -4.94
C TYR A 246 -11.52 -7.07 -4.73
N GLY A 247 -11.93 -7.30 -3.48
CA GLY A 247 -13.26 -7.70 -3.06
C GLY A 247 -13.44 -9.20 -2.86
N ALA A 248 -12.35 -9.97 -2.72
CA ALA A 248 -12.40 -11.43 -2.59
C ALA A 248 -12.74 -11.87 -1.16
N SER A 249 -13.97 -11.57 -0.73
CA SER A 249 -14.49 -11.94 0.60
C SER A 249 -14.45 -13.45 0.87
N GLU A 250 -14.58 -14.29 -0.17
CA GLU A 250 -14.50 -15.74 -0.08
C GLU A 250 -13.11 -16.26 0.31
N ARG A 251 -12.06 -15.46 0.07
CA ARG A 251 -10.69 -15.71 0.52
C ARG A 251 -10.32 -14.87 1.73
N GLN A 252 -11.31 -14.29 2.42
CA GLN A 252 -11.14 -13.37 3.54
C GLN A 252 -10.17 -12.23 3.18
N PHE A 253 -10.24 -11.70 1.95
CA PHE A 253 -9.38 -10.61 1.47
C PHE A 253 -7.88 -10.92 1.47
N ARG A 254 -7.48 -12.20 1.52
CA ARG A 254 -6.07 -12.61 1.41
C ARG A 254 -5.57 -12.40 -0.02
N ASN A 255 -4.42 -11.78 -0.21
CA ASN A 255 -3.79 -11.75 -1.53
C ASN A 255 -3.05 -13.06 -1.83
N PRO A 256 -3.02 -13.49 -3.10
CA PRO A 256 -1.93 -14.34 -3.59
C PRO A 256 -0.57 -13.61 -3.49
N PRO A 257 0.55 -14.35 -3.56
CA PRO A 257 1.88 -13.77 -3.73
C PRO A 257 1.95 -12.82 -4.93
N PHE A 258 2.74 -11.75 -4.80
CA PHE A 258 2.81 -10.71 -5.83
C PHE A 258 4.22 -10.16 -6.05
N VAL A 259 4.35 -9.42 -7.15
CA VAL A 259 5.48 -8.57 -7.50
C VAL A 259 4.99 -7.16 -7.82
N ALA A 260 5.71 -6.17 -7.31
CA ALA A 260 5.56 -4.76 -7.67
C ALA A 260 6.86 -4.28 -8.30
N ALA A 261 6.80 -3.63 -9.45
CA ALA A 261 7.99 -3.24 -10.19
C ALA A 261 7.84 -1.92 -10.97
N SER A 262 8.97 -1.29 -11.29
CA SER A 262 9.05 -0.07 -12.10
C SER A 262 8.63 -0.26 -13.57
N SER A 263 8.38 -1.49 -14.02
CA SER A 263 7.76 -1.77 -15.31
C SER A 263 7.10 -3.16 -15.32
N GLU A 264 6.13 -3.37 -16.20
CA GLU A 264 5.51 -4.69 -16.39
C GLU A 264 6.54 -5.73 -16.86
N ALA A 265 7.47 -5.36 -17.74
CA ALA A 265 8.53 -6.26 -18.20
C ALA A 265 9.41 -6.74 -17.05
N LEU A 266 9.75 -5.86 -16.10
CA LEU A 266 10.48 -6.22 -14.90
C LEU A 266 9.65 -7.11 -13.98
N ALA A 267 8.37 -6.77 -13.78
CA ALA A 267 7.44 -7.57 -12.97
C ALA A 267 7.33 -9.01 -13.49
N ARG A 268 7.13 -9.21 -14.80
CA ARG A 268 7.03 -10.54 -15.42
C ARG A 268 8.30 -11.35 -15.28
N ARG A 269 9.48 -10.73 -15.47
CA ARG A 269 10.77 -11.40 -15.25
C ARG A 269 10.95 -11.85 -13.80
N ALA A 270 10.60 -11.00 -12.85
CA ALA A 270 10.70 -11.32 -11.43
C ALA A 270 9.67 -12.38 -11.00
N ALA A 271 8.46 -12.38 -11.56
CA ALA A 271 7.47 -13.43 -11.33
C ALA A 271 7.96 -14.80 -11.83
N ALA A 272 8.54 -14.86 -13.04
CA ALA A 272 9.16 -16.08 -13.56
C ALA A 272 10.33 -16.56 -12.69
N ALA A 273 11.19 -15.65 -12.25
CA ALA A 273 12.29 -15.98 -11.33
C ALA A 273 11.77 -16.50 -9.97
N ALA A 274 10.64 -15.98 -9.50
CA ALA A 274 10.01 -16.45 -8.27
C ALA A 274 9.45 -17.87 -8.44
N GLU A 275 8.80 -18.15 -9.57
CA GLU A 275 8.27 -19.48 -9.88
C GLU A 275 9.40 -20.53 -9.98
N ASP A 276 10.51 -20.19 -10.64
CA ASP A 276 11.70 -21.04 -10.71
C ASP A 276 12.30 -21.31 -9.32
N ALA A 277 12.42 -20.26 -8.49
CA ALA A 277 12.92 -20.39 -7.14
C ALA A 277 12.00 -21.24 -6.25
N GLN A 278 10.67 -21.15 -6.41
CA GLN A 278 9.70 -21.98 -5.72
C GLN A 278 9.80 -23.45 -6.15
N ARG A 279 9.93 -23.73 -7.45
CA ARG A 279 10.15 -25.10 -7.96
C ARG A 279 11.40 -25.74 -7.36
N ALA A 280 12.48 -24.97 -7.23
CA ALA A 280 13.74 -25.45 -6.66
C ALA A 280 13.71 -25.64 -5.13
N MET A 281 12.66 -25.16 -4.43
CA MET A 281 12.47 -25.36 -2.98
C MET A 281 11.63 -26.59 -2.64
N VAL A 282 10.92 -27.17 -3.62
CA VAL A 282 10.14 -28.39 -3.41
C VAL A 282 11.07 -29.60 -3.61
N PRO A 283 11.23 -30.47 -2.60
CA PRO A 283 12.17 -31.60 -2.64
C PRO A 283 11.78 -32.68 -3.65
#